data_AF-A0A929XFQ5-F1
#
_entry.id   AF-A0A929XFQ5-F1
#
_cell.length_a   1.000
_cell.length_b   1.000
_cell.length_c   1.000
_cell.angle_alpha   90.00
_cell.angle_beta   90.00
_cell.angle_gamma   90.00
#
_symmetry.space_group_name_H-M   'P 1'
#
loop_
_entity.id
_entity.type
_entity.pdbx_description
1 polymer ?
#
loop_
_entity_poly.entity_id
_entity_poly.type
_entity_poly.pdbx_seq_one_letter_code
_entity_poly.pdbx_strand_id
1 'polypeptide(L)'
;MKQVEITRYLLETEESAFDKLKKQGFKLIRTSTIEDKYLTSKIRELTKDNIQYILKNSVLLRYLNIEGKEFKKITYKYKNVDKDGNIISETKININ
;
A
#
# COMPACT_ATOMS: atom_id res chain seq x y z
N MET A 1 13.84 4.01 13.71
CA MET A 1 14.34 4.25 12.34
C MET A 1 13.13 4.49 11.43
N LYS A 2 13.12 5.57 10.63
CA LYS A 2 11.99 5.88 9.75
C LYS A 2 12.04 4.96 8.53
N GLN A 3 11.02 4.14 8.33
CA GLN A 3 10.93 3.27 7.15
C GLN A 3 10.56 4.13 5.93
N VAL A 4 11.36 4.04 4.87
CA VAL A 4 11.06 4.64 3.56
C VAL A 4 10.63 3.51 2.63
N GLU A 5 9.47 3.66 2.00
CA GLU A 5 8.88 2.69 1.07
C GLU A 5 8.61 3.41 -0.25
N ILE A 6 9.02 2.80 -1.38
CA ILE A 6 8.76 3.29 -2.73
C ILE A 6 7.86 2.26 -3.43
N THR A 7 6.77 2.71 -4.02
CA THR A 7 5.84 1.88 -4.79
C THR A 7 5.75 2.40 -6.22
N ARG A 8 5.87 1.50 -7.20
CA ARG A 8 5.77 1.84 -8.63
C ARG A 8 4.98 0.76 -9.37
N TYR A 9 4.29 1.18 -10.43
CA TYR A 9 3.70 0.27 -11.38
C TYR A 9 4.78 -0.36 -12.25
N LEU A 10 4.65 -1.66 -12.51
CA LEU A 10 5.51 -2.40 -13.41
C LEU A 10 4.76 -2.68 -14.71
N LEU A 11 5.42 -2.47 -15.85
CA LEU A 11 4.90 -2.78 -17.18
C LEU A 11 5.34 -4.18 -17.64
N GLU A 12 5.65 -5.07 -16.69
CA GLU A 12 6.18 -6.41 -16.92
C GLU A 12 5.45 -7.43 -16.04
N THR A 13 5.64 -8.71 -16.32
CA THR A 13 5.11 -9.80 -15.49
C THR A 13 5.85 -9.90 -14.17
N GLU A 14 5.17 -10.43 -13.16
CA GLU A 14 5.75 -10.72 -11.85
C GLU A 14 6.99 -11.63 -11.95
N GLU A 15 6.95 -12.66 -12.79
CA GLU A 15 8.06 -13.57 -13.03
C GLU A 15 9.30 -12.84 -13.58
N SER A 16 9.11 -11.97 -14.59
CA SER A 16 10.22 -11.19 -15.17
C SER A 16 10.85 -10.24 -14.15
N ALA A 17 10.01 -9.57 -13.35
CA ALA A 17 10.46 -8.69 -12.29
C ALA A 17 11.27 -9.45 -11.21
N PHE A 18 10.79 -10.62 -10.78
CA PHE A 18 11.49 -11.44 -9.81
C PHE A 18 12.83 -11.95 -10.32
N ASP A 19 12.92 -12.35 -11.59
CA ASP A 19 14.18 -12.84 -12.16
C ASP A 19 15.25 -11.75 -12.23
N LYS A 20 14.87 -10.50 -12.51
CA LYS A 20 15.79 -9.35 -12.42
C LYS A 20 16.30 -9.16 -10.99
N LEU A 21 15.43 -9.25 -9.99
CA LEU A 21 15.81 -9.14 -8.58
C LEU A 21 16.76 -10.28 -8.16
N LYS A 22 16.46 -11.53 -8.54
CA LYS A 22 17.34 -12.69 -8.27
C LYS A 22 18.73 -12.52 -8.88
N LYS A 23 18.82 -12.02 -10.12
CA LYS A 23 20.10 -11.74 -10.79
C LYS A 23 20.94 -10.68 -10.07
N GLN A 24 20.30 -9.79 -9.31
CA GLN A 24 20.97 -8.79 -8.46
C GLN A 24 21.32 -9.34 -7.06
N GLY A 25 21.06 -10.61 -6.77
CA GLY A 25 21.38 -11.26 -5.50
C GLY A 25 20.28 -11.15 -4.43
N PHE A 26 19.11 -10.59 -4.76
CA PHE A 26 17.97 -10.59 -3.85
C PHE A 26 17.38 -11.99 -3.69
N LYS A 27 16.81 -12.25 -2.50
CA LYS A 27 16.16 -13.52 -2.17
C LYS A 27 14.75 -13.25 -1.68
N LEU A 28 13.81 -14.14 -2.04
CA LEU A 28 12.48 -14.12 -1.46
C LEU A 28 12.58 -14.46 0.02
N ILE A 29 12.07 -13.57 0.88
CA ILE A 29 12.08 -13.75 2.33
C ILE A 29 10.72 -14.17 2.89
N ARG A 30 9.63 -13.83 2.19
CA ARG A 30 8.26 -14.03 2.63
C ARG A 30 7.27 -13.71 1.52
N THR A 31 6.19 -14.46 1.44
CA THR A 31 5.01 -14.11 0.65
C THR A 31 3.87 -13.72 1.59
N SER A 32 3.15 -12.66 1.26
CA SER A 32 1.99 -12.24 2.05
C SER A 32 0.89 -11.67 1.17
N THR A 33 -0.35 -12.03 1.46
CA THR A 33 -1.54 -11.48 0.83
C THR A 33 -2.08 -10.35 1.70
N ILE A 34 -2.44 -9.24 1.06
CA ILE A 34 -3.02 -8.07 1.73
C ILE A 34 -4.37 -7.78 1.09
N GLU A 35 -5.42 -7.75 1.93
CA GLU A 35 -6.72 -7.21 1.57
C GLU A 35 -6.95 -5.93 2.36
N ASP A 36 -7.11 -4.82 1.64
CA ASP A 36 -7.27 -3.48 2.20
C ASP A 36 -8.69 -2.96 1.91
N LYS A 37 -9.44 -2.65 2.97
CA LYS A 37 -10.74 -1.97 2.88
C LYS A 37 -10.60 -0.53 3.34
N TYR A 38 -10.83 0.40 2.42
CA TYR A 38 -10.80 1.83 2.69
C TYR A 38 -12.19 2.30 3.10
N LEU A 39 -12.30 2.85 4.31
CA LEU A 39 -13.53 3.38 4.87
C LEU A 39 -13.53 4.91 4.75
N THR A 40 -14.58 5.45 4.15
CA THR A 40 -14.80 6.88 4.02
C THR A 40 -16.28 7.20 4.15
N SER A 41 -16.61 8.30 4.82
CA SER A 41 -17.98 8.86 4.82
C SER A 41 -18.33 9.55 3.51
N LYS A 42 -17.33 9.83 2.66
CA LYS A 42 -17.46 10.59 1.41
C LYS A 42 -17.60 9.73 0.15
N ILE A 43 -18.07 8.48 0.29
CA ILE A 43 -18.15 7.55 -0.85
C ILE A 43 -19.01 8.07 -2.00
N ARG A 44 -20.06 8.85 -1.69
CA ARG A 44 -20.95 9.47 -2.68
C ARG A 44 -20.30 10.63 -3.44
N GLU A 45 -19.20 11.17 -2.92
CA GLU A 45 -18.42 12.26 -3.53
C GLU A 45 -17.25 11.70 -4.35
N LEU A 46 -17.07 10.37 -4.44
CA LEU A 46 -15.93 9.75 -5.11
C LEU A 46 -15.97 9.99 -6.62
N THR A 47 -14.90 10.60 -7.13
CA THR A 47 -14.66 10.82 -8.56
C THR A 47 -13.26 10.34 -8.93
N LYS A 48 -12.99 10.18 -10.23
CA LYS A 48 -11.64 9.85 -10.70
C LYS A 48 -10.61 10.89 -10.29
N ASP A 49 -11.01 12.17 -10.20
CA ASP A 49 -10.11 13.28 -9.92
C ASP A 49 -9.76 13.39 -8.43
N ASN A 50 -10.66 12.96 -7.53
CA ASN A 50 -10.48 13.10 -6.09
C ASN A 50 -10.17 11.78 -5.34
N ILE A 51 -10.11 10.65 -6.05
CA ILE A 51 -9.91 9.32 -5.44
C ILE A 51 -8.66 9.27 -4.55
N GLN A 52 -7.53 9.83 -5.00
CA GLN A 52 -6.28 9.84 -4.23
C GLN A 52 -6.42 10.64 -2.94
N TYR A 53 -7.10 11.78 -3.00
CA TYR A 53 -7.37 12.61 -1.84
C TYR A 53 -8.29 11.91 -0.82
N ILE A 54 -9.34 11.25 -1.31
CA ILE A 54 -10.24 10.48 -0.44
C ILE A 54 -9.48 9.33 0.21
N LEU A 55 -8.74 8.52 -0.55
CA LEU A 55 -7.95 7.41 -0.02
C LEU A 55 -6.88 7.86 1.00
N LYS A 56 -6.28 9.04 0.81
CA LYS A 56 -5.34 9.68 1.75
C LYS A 56 -5.97 10.00 3.11
N ASN A 57 -7.28 10.19 3.17
CA ASN A 57 -7.98 10.59 4.39
C ASN A 57 -8.92 9.49 4.93
N SER A 58 -8.85 8.29 4.36
CA SER A 58 -9.67 7.14 4.76
C SER A 58 -9.05 6.36 5.93
N VAL A 59 -9.91 5.71 6.71
CA VAL A 59 -9.48 4.67 7.64
C VAL A 59 -9.28 3.37 6.85
N LEU A 60 -8.19 2.65 7.12
CA LEU A 60 -7.86 1.39 6.48
C LEU A 60 -8.11 0.23 7.44
N LEU A 61 -8.98 -0.70 7.04
CA LEU A 61 -9.04 -2.04 7.61
C LEU A 61 -8.18 -2.96 6.75
N ARG A 62 -7.12 -3.52 7.32
CA ARG A 62 -6.20 -4.42 6.63
C ARG A 62 -6.31 -5.83 7.17
N TYR A 63 -6.58 -6.77 6.28
CA TYR A 63 -6.41 -8.20 6.51
C TYR A 63 -5.10 -8.61 5.86
N LEU A 64 -4.20 -9.16 6.65
CA LEU A 64 -2.87 -9.57 6.23
C LEU A 64 -2.75 -11.06 6.48
N ASN A 65 -2.58 -11.83 5.43
CA ASN A 65 -2.22 -13.24 5.52
C ASN A 65 -0.72 -13.39 5.23
N ILE A 66 0.02 -13.87 6.21
CA ILE A 66 1.43 -14.21 6.06
C ILE A 66 1.53 -15.73 6.16
N GLU A 67 1.80 -16.39 5.03
CA GLU A 67 2.05 -17.84 4.99
C GLU A 67 0.98 -18.66 5.74
N GLY A 68 -0.29 -18.30 5.57
CA GLY A 68 -1.43 -18.96 6.21
C GLY A 68 -1.86 -18.35 7.55
N LYS A 69 -1.05 -17.48 8.16
CA LYS A 69 -1.39 -16.80 9.42
C LYS A 69 -2.09 -15.47 9.18
N GLU A 70 -3.32 -15.34 9.69
CA GLU A 70 -4.12 -14.14 9.54
C GLU A 70 -3.86 -13.10 10.64
N PHE A 71 -3.76 -11.84 10.22
CA PHE A 71 -3.66 -10.67 11.08
C PHE A 71 -4.67 -9.62 10.63
N LYS A 72 -5.34 -8.99 11.58
CA LYS A 72 -6.26 -7.88 11.34
C LYS A 72 -5.66 -6.62 11.94
N LYS A 73 -5.62 -5.53 11.16
CA LYS A 73 -5.08 -4.24 11.60
C LYS A 73 -6.02 -3.11 11.18
N ILE A 74 -6.19 -2.14 12.09
CA ILE A 74 -6.86 -0.88 11.79
C ILE A 74 -5.79 0.20 11.75
N THR A 75 -5.70 0.91 10.64
CA THR A 75 -4.67 1.92 10.43
C THR A 75 -5.28 3.17 9.82
N TYR A 76 -4.96 4.34 10.35
CA TYR A 76 -5.15 5.59 9.63
C TYR A 76 -3.88 5.90 8.84
N LYS A 77 -4.00 6.09 7.52
CA LYS A 77 -2.87 6.41 6.64
C LYS A 77 -2.98 7.85 6.18
N TYR A 78 -1.97 8.65 6.47
CA TYR A 78 -1.82 9.99 5.90
C TYR A 78 -0.68 9.99 4.88
N LYS A 79 -1.00 10.13 3.59
CA LYS A 79 -0.03 10.13 2.48
C LYS A 79 0.25 11.54 1.99
N ASN A 80 1.51 11.94 1.82
CA ASN A 80 1.84 13.17 1.09
C ASN A 80 2.14 12.83 -0.36
N VAL A 81 1.59 13.62 -1.28
CA VAL A 81 1.75 13.45 -2.71
C VAL A 81 2.44 14.67 -3.32
N ASP A 82 3.25 14.46 -4.36
CA ASP A 82 3.81 15.53 -5.16
C ASP A 82 2.79 16.05 -6.20
N LYS A 83 3.26 17.00 -7.01
CA LYS A 83 2.48 17.67 -8.06
C LYS A 83 2.02 16.70 -9.15
N ASP A 84 2.73 15.59 -9.32
CA ASP A 84 2.50 14.57 -10.35
C ASP A 84 1.70 13.38 -9.78
N GLY A 85 1.25 13.46 -8.52
CA GLY A 85 0.48 12.42 -7.84
C GLY A 85 1.32 11.26 -7.30
N ASN A 86 2.66 11.35 -7.30
CA ASN A 86 3.50 10.34 -6.67
C ASN A 86 3.45 10.47 -5.15
N ILE A 87 3.44 9.33 -4.44
CA ILE A 87 3.48 9.31 -2.97
C ILE A 87 4.92 9.62 -2.49
N ILE A 88 5.12 10.76 -1.83
CA ILE A 88 6.42 11.20 -1.27
C ILE A 88 6.66 10.60 0.11
N SER A 89 5.61 10.49 0.93
CA SER A 89 5.72 9.95 2.29
C SER A 89 4.39 9.41 2.80
N GLU A 90 4.43 8.37 3.64
CA GLU A 90 3.25 7.79 4.28
C GLU A 90 3.46 7.73 5.80
N THR A 91 2.52 8.28 6.57
CA THR A 91 2.44 8.11 8.02
C THR A 91 1.30 7.14 8.35
N LYS A 92 1.58 6.16 9.20
CA LYS A 92 0.63 5.12 9.63
C LYS A 92 0.39 5.28 11.13
N ILE A 93 -0.85 5.50 11.53
CA ILE A 93 -1.27 5.44 12.94
C ILE A 93 -2.03 4.12 13.12
N ASN A 94 -1.48 3.20 13.89
CA ASN A 94 -2.19 1.97 14.27
C ASN A 94 -3.18 2.32 15.38
N ILE A 95 -4.44 1.98 15.17
CA ILE A 95 -5.49 2.13 16.18
C ILE A 95 -5.56 0.76 16.88
N ASN A 96 -4.87 0.65 18.02
CA ASN A 96 -4.91 -0.53 18.88
C ASN A 96 -6.23 -0.57 19.67
#